data_AF-A0A3B3QX62-F1
#
_entry.id   AF-A0A3B3QX62-F1
#
_cell.length_a   1.000
_cell.length_b   1.000
_cell.length_c   1.000
_cell.angle_alpha   90.00
_cell.angle_beta   90.00
_cell.angle_gamma   90.00
#
_symmetry.space_group_name_H-M   'P 1'
#
loop_
_entity.id
_entity.type
_entity.pdbx_description
1 polymer ?
#
loop_
_entity_poly.entity_id
_entity_poly.type
_entity_poly.pdbx_seq_one_letter_code
_entity_poly.pdbx_strand_id
1 'polypeptide(L)'
;MTQKQMALEKITLQKCLLYFESLHGRPDSKPERNLVKPLYDRYQMIKQLLCATPTITTIVSGACSLGLTRNLFDKEIWFVQLVDGNPMLCSLLGGRHSRSELLESLRETRVEKKRRRKALREFELQFFRQMGRAVQKDDRIPMAEEYQQYKNLKAKLRLLEVLLSKQDVSKTI
;
A
#
# COMPACT_ATOMS: atom_id res chain seq x y z
N MET A 1 21.56 6.44 -12.34
CA MET A 1 20.58 5.46 -11.83
C MET A 1 19.19 5.93 -12.23
N THR A 2 18.50 5.21 -13.12
CA THR A 2 17.13 5.61 -13.53
C THR A 2 16.12 5.21 -12.45
N GLN A 3 14.99 5.93 -12.35
CA GLN A 3 13.96 5.64 -11.34
C GLN A 3 13.42 4.21 -11.45
N LYS A 4 13.23 3.71 -12.68
CA LYS A 4 12.81 2.33 -12.95
C LYS A 4 13.84 1.31 -12.46
N GLN A 5 15.12 1.57 -12.69
CA GLN A 5 16.22 0.72 -12.24
C GLN A 5 16.31 0.69 -10.71
N MET A 6 16.16 1.84 -10.04
CA MET A 6 16.11 1.90 -8.57
C MET A 6 14.91 1.14 -7.99
N ALA A 7 13.74 1.21 -8.63
CA ALA A 7 12.55 0.46 -8.21
C ALA A 7 12.75 -1.06 -8.34
N LEU A 8 13.34 -1.53 -9.44
CA LEU A 8 13.67 -2.94 -9.63
C LEU A 8 14.71 -3.42 -8.60
N GLU A 9 15.78 -2.66 -8.38
CA GLU A 9 16.79 -2.99 -7.36
C GLU A 9 16.18 -3.06 -5.96
N LYS A 10 15.27 -2.14 -5.62
CA LYS A 10 14.53 -2.20 -4.36
C LYS A 10 13.76 -3.51 -4.20
N ILE A 11 13.05 -3.95 -5.23
CA ILE A 11 12.27 -5.20 -5.21
C ILE A 11 13.21 -6.40 -5.04
N THR A 12 14.31 -6.44 -5.79
CA THR A 12 15.30 -7.50 -5.68
C THR A 12 15.89 -7.59 -4.28
N LEU A 13 16.28 -6.45 -3.69
CA LEU A 13 16.82 -6.40 -2.33
C LEU A 13 15.80 -6.89 -1.29
N GLN A 14 14.52 -6.50 -1.42
CA GLN A 14 13.46 -7.00 -0.54
C GLN A 14 13.28 -8.52 -0.66
N LYS A 15 13.31 -9.07 -1.88
CA LYS A 15 13.23 -10.52 -2.11
C LYS A 15 14.42 -11.26 -1.50
N CYS A 16 15.64 -10.73 -1.66
CA CYS A 16 16.84 -11.32 -1.07
C CYS A 16 16.80 -11.31 0.47
N LEU A 17 16.33 -10.21 1.08
CA LEU A 17 16.18 -10.12 2.55
C LEU A 17 15.15 -11.11 3.08
N LEU A 18 14.01 -11.26 2.39
CA LEU A 18 12.97 -12.23 2.75
C LEU A 18 13.43 -13.69 2.57
N TYR A 19 14.21 -13.96 1.51
CA TYR A 19 14.80 -15.28 1.30
C TYR A 19 15.78 -15.63 2.42
N PHE A 20 16.60 -14.67 2.86
CA PHE A 20 17.48 -14.86 4.00
C PHE A 20 16.71 -15.12 5.30
N GLU A 21 15.62 -14.36 5.54
CA GLU A 21 14.73 -14.60 6.68
C GLU A 21 14.07 -15.99 6.63
N SER A 22 13.73 -16.51 5.45
CA SER A 22 13.17 -17.86 5.32
C SER A 22 14.17 -18.99 5.61
N LEU A 23 15.46 -18.76 5.36
CA LEU A 23 16.50 -19.77 5.57
C LEU A 23 17.03 -19.76 7.01
N HIS A 24 17.23 -18.57 7.59
CA HIS A 24 17.91 -18.39 8.86
C HIS A 24 17.00 -17.88 9.99
N GLY A 25 15.77 -17.48 9.68
CA GLY A 25 14.92 -16.78 10.64
C GLY A 25 15.38 -15.34 10.87
N ARG A 26 14.97 -14.73 12.00
CA ARG A 26 15.40 -13.37 12.33
C ARG A 26 16.87 -13.37 12.75
N PRO A 27 17.74 -12.53 12.16
CA PRO A 27 19.15 -12.50 12.50
C PRO A 27 19.36 -11.97 13.93
N ASP A 28 19.60 -12.88 14.87
CA ASP A 28 19.82 -12.57 16.29
C ASP A 28 21.32 -12.47 16.62
N SER A 29 22.16 -13.15 15.84
CA SER A 29 23.61 -13.14 16.03
C SER A 29 24.30 -11.97 15.30
N LYS A 30 25.37 -11.44 15.90
CA LYS A 30 26.22 -10.40 15.31
C LYS A 30 26.84 -10.77 13.94
N PRO A 31 27.35 -12.01 13.71
CA PRO A 31 27.89 -12.39 12.41
C PRO A 31 26.82 -12.44 11.30
N GLU A 32 25.62 -12.97 11.59
CA GLU A 32 24.52 -12.96 10.61
C GLU A 32 24.09 -11.55 10.23
N ARG A 33 24.00 -10.65 11.22
CA ARG A 33 23.72 -9.23 10.96
C ARG A 33 24.76 -8.61 10.03
N ASN A 34 26.05 -8.93 10.20
CA ASN A 34 27.12 -8.43 9.34
C ASN A 34 27.01 -8.94 7.89
N LEU A 35 26.50 -10.15 7.68
CA LEU A 35 26.30 -10.71 6.34
C LEU A 35 25.16 -10.02 5.58
N VAL A 36 24.04 -9.71 6.25
CA VAL A 36 22.89 -9.03 5.63
C VAL A 36 23.02 -7.51 5.58
N LYS A 37 23.94 -6.95 6.38
CA LYS A 37 24.13 -5.49 6.53
C LYS A 37 24.35 -4.77 5.19
N PRO A 38 25.20 -5.22 4.26
CA PRO A 38 25.41 -4.54 2.98
C PRO A 38 24.15 -4.49 2.11
N LEU A 39 23.30 -5.52 2.18
CA LEU A 39 22.02 -5.57 1.46
C LEU A 39 21.02 -4.57 2.07
N TYR A 40 20.98 -4.50 3.40
CA TYR A 40 20.11 -3.57 4.11
C TYR A 40 20.51 -2.11 3.87
N ASP A 41 21.82 -1.81 3.91
CA ASP A 41 22.36 -0.47 3.68
C ASP A 41 22.06 -0.01 2.24
N ARG A 42 22.23 -0.89 1.26
CA ARG A 42 21.87 -0.61 -0.14
C ARG A 42 20.36 -0.40 -0.31
N TYR A 43 19.53 -1.17 0.37
CA TYR A 43 18.07 -1.00 0.37
C TYR A 43 17.66 0.35 1.00
N GLN A 44 18.26 0.73 2.12
CA GLN A 44 18.01 2.02 2.78
C GLN A 44 18.40 3.20 1.88
N MET A 45 19.56 3.11 1.23
CA MET A 45 20.03 4.12 0.28
C MET A 45 19.06 4.27 -0.91
N ILE A 46 18.64 3.16 -1.51
CA ILE A 46 17.67 3.18 -2.61
C ILE A 46 16.30 3.70 -2.15
N LYS A 47 15.85 3.32 -0.95
CA LYS A 47 14.61 3.85 -0.35
C LYS A 47 14.70 5.36 -0.15
N GLN A 48 15.83 5.87 0.34
CA GLN A 48 16.06 7.30 0.53
C GLN A 48 16.09 8.06 -0.80
N LEU A 49 16.75 7.52 -1.83
CA LEU A 49 16.80 8.11 -3.16
C LEU A 49 15.43 8.13 -3.84
N LEU A 50 14.64 7.05 -3.74
CA LEU A 50 13.26 7.02 -4.25
C LEU A 50 12.34 8.01 -3.51
N CYS A 51 12.63 8.33 -2.25
CA CYS A 51 11.95 9.39 -1.51
C CYS A 51 12.41 10.80 -1.89
N ALA A 52 13.64 10.94 -2.41
CA ALA A 52 14.29 12.22 -2.67
C ALA A 52 14.23 12.69 -4.14
N THR A 53 13.85 11.84 -5.10
CA THR A 53 13.70 12.26 -6.51
C THR A 53 12.41 13.05 -6.74
N PRO A 54 12.47 14.35 -7.08
CA PRO A 54 11.30 15.14 -7.41
C PRO A 54 11.11 15.08 -8.94
N THR A 55 10.25 14.21 -9.42
CA THR A 55 9.74 14.30 -10.80
C THR A 55 8.29 13.88 -10.82
N ILE A 56 7.42 14.82 -10.46
CA ILE A 56 6.24 15.29 -11.20
C ILE A 56 5.57 16.31 -10.28
N THR A 57 5.97 17.57 -10.44
CA THR A 57 5.26 18.73 -9.93
C THR A 57 4.20 19.08 -10.95
N THR A 58 2.94 18.75 -10.71
CA THR A 58 1.80 19.63 -10.98
C THR A 58 0.65 19.16 -10.10
N ILE A 59 0.03 20.09 -9.38
CA ILE A 59 -1.16 19.96 -8.53
C ILE A 59 -0.94 19.30 -7.14
N VAL A 60 -0.28 20.03 -6.23
CA VAL A 60 -0.76 20.49 -4.89
C VAL A 60 0.49 21.02 -4.15
N SER A 61 0.95 22.20 -4.55
CA SER A 61 1.85 23.02 -3.73
C SER A 61 1.03 23.63 -2.61
N GLY A 62 1.12 23.07 -1.41
CA GLY A 62 0.41 23.62 -0.26
C GLY A 62 0.37 22.71 0.97
N ALA A 63 1.48 22.11 1.37
CA ALA A 63 1.53 21.36 2.63
C ALA A 63 2.91 21.35 3.31
N CYS A 64 3.81 22.28 2.97
CA CYS A 64 5.17 22.26 3.52
C CYS A 64 5.35 22.97 4.88
N SER A 65 4.27 23.35 5.58
CA SER A 65 4.36 24.05 6.88
C SER A 65 3.60 23.42 8.05
N LEU A 66 2.99 22.25 7.88
CA LEU A 66 2.32 21.54 9.00
C LEU A 66 2.97 20.18 9.14
N GLY A 67 3.75 19.99 10.21
CA GLY A 67 4.47 18.75 10.54
C GLY A 67 3.60 17.51 10.73
N LEU A 68 2.90 17.05 9.68
CA LEU A 68 2.25 15.76 9.61
C LEU A 68 3.27 14.72 9.19
N THR A 69 3.83 14.08 10.20
CA THR A 69 4.80 13.01 10.07
C THR A 69 4.23 11.78 9.34
N ARG A 70 5.08 11.19 8.49
CA ARG A 70 5.19 9.74 8.25
C ARG A 70 3.95 8.97 7.73
N ASN A 71 3.14 9.48 6.81
CA ASN A 71 2.03 8.64 6.28
C ASN A 71 1.73 8.78 4.78
N LEU A 72 2.54 9.51 4.02
CA LEU A 72 2.31 9.68 2.59
C LEU A 72 3.15 8.74 1.71
N PHE A 73 4.37 8.39 2.14
CA PHE A 73 5.23 7.46 1.41
C PHE A 73 4.87 5.97 1.58
N ASP A 74 4.12 5.61 2.64
CA ASP A 74 3.55 4.27 2.81
C ASP A 74 2.35 4.00 1.90
N LYS A 75 1.77 5.04 1.28
CA LYS A 75 0.64 4.86 0.35
C LYS A 75 1.06 4.34 -1.02
N GLU A 76 2.28 4.63 -1.46
CA GLU A 76 2.81 4.22 -2.77
C GLU A 76 3.49 2.83 -2.73
N ILE A 77 4.21 2.48 -1.66
CA ILE A 77 4.84 1.16 -1.55
C ILE A 77 3.83 0.04 -1.29
N TRP A 78 2.77 0.35 -0.55
CA TRP A 78 1.64 -0.55 -0.37
C TRP A 78 0.80 -0.74 -1.66
N PHE A 79 0.94 0.15 -2.64
CA PHE A 79 0.25 0.05 -3.94
C PHE A 79 0.85 -1.07 -4.80
N VAL A 80 2.18 -1.23 -4.81
CA VAL A 80 2.87 -2.26 -5.61
C VAL A 80 2.65 -3.68 -5.05
N GLN A 81 2.76 -3.87 -3.73
CA GLN A 81 2.56 -5.18 -3.09
C GLN A 81 1.11 -5.71 -3.14
N LEU A 82 0.15 -4.86 -3.48
CA LEU A 82 -1.28 -5.21 -3.50
C LEU A 82 -1.81 -5.51 -4.90
N VAL A 83 -1.11 -5.06 -5.95
CA VAL A 83 -1.50 -5.32 -7.35
C VAL A 83 -1.02 -6.70 -7.80
N ASP A 84 0.11 -7.19 -7.27
CA ASP A 84 0.67 -8.51 -7.64
C ASP A 84 -0.03 -9.71 -6.95
N GLY A 85 -0.98 -9.47 -6.03
CA GLY A 85 -1.62 -10.53 -5.22
C GLY A 85 -3.14 -10.43 -5.04
N ASN A 86 -3.82 -9.53 -5.76
CA ASN A 86 -5.26 -9.34 -5.63
C ASN A 86 -6.01 -9.83 -6.88
N PRO A 87 -6.49 -11.09 -6.92
CA PRO A 87 -7.15 -11.68 -8.08
C PRO A 87 -8.41 -10.90 -8.52
N MET A 88 -9.05 -10.18 -7.60
CA MET A 88 -10.23 -9.34 -7.86
C MET A 88 -9.92 -8.12 -8.75
N LEU A 89 -8.68 -7.58 -8.71
CA LEU A 89 -8.27 -6.47 -9.58
C LEU A 89 -7.93 -6.96 -10.99
N CYS A 90 -7.41 -8.18 -11.12
CA CYS A 90 -7.04 -8.77 -12.41
C CYS A 90 -8.29 -8.92 -13.32
N SER A 91 -9.41 -9.38 -12.77
CA SER A 91 -10.68 -9.48 -13.49
C SER A 91 -11.23 -8.13 -13.95
N LEU A 92 -11.04 -7.06 -13.15
CA LEU A 92 -11.54 -5.71 -13.46
C LEU A 92 -10.71 -5.00 -14.53
N LEU A 93 -9.45 -5.41 -14.70
CA LEU A 93 -8.55 -4.88 -15.73
C LEU A 93 -8.72 -5.60 -17.08
N GLY A 94 -9.16 -6.86 -17.08
CA GLY A 94 -9.37 -7.65 -18.30
C GLY A 94 -10.74 -7.49 -18.96
N GLY A 95 -11.72 -6.88 -18.27
CA GLY A 95 -13.08 -6.69 -18.78
C GLY A 95 -13.26 -5.39 -19.57
N ARG A 96 -14.09 -5.41 -20.63
CA ARG A 96 -14.66 -4.18 -21.20
C ARG A 96 -15.80 -3.72 -20.29
N HIS A 97 -15.55 -2.69 -19.49
CA HIS A 97 -16.57 -2.09 -18.62
C HIS A 97 -17.19 -0.84 -19.26
N SER A 98 -18.51 -0.73 -19.17
CA SER A 98 -19.18 0.52 -19.55
C SER A 98 -18.88 1.63 -18.53
N ARG A 99 -18.94 2.89 -18.94
CA ARG A 99 -18.70 4.03 -18.03
C ARG A 99 -19.66 4.03 -16.83
N SER A 100 -20.92 3.70 -17.08
CA SER A 100 -21.96 3.59 -16.05
C SER A 100 -21.66 2.48 -15.05
N GLU A 101 -21.20 1.31 -15.51
CA GLU A 101 -20.77 0.21 -14.63
C GLU A 101 -19.60 0.61 -13.73
N LEU A 102 -18.62 1.34 -14.27
CA LEU A 102 -17.47 1.82 -13.49
C LEU A 102 -17.92 2.81 -12.40
N LEU A 103 -18.88 3.69 -12.70
CA LEU A 103 -19.42 4.65 -11.74
C LEU A 103 -20.23 3.96 -10.64
N GLU A 104 -21.08 2.99 -10.98
CA GLU A 104 -21.83 2.23 -9.96
C GLU A 104 -20.88 1.43 -9.09
N SER A 105 -19.90 0.73 -9.68
CA SER A 105 -18.90 -0.01 -8.91
C SER A 105 -18.08 0.91 -8.00
N LEU A 106 -17.84 2.16 -8.41
CA LEU A 106 -17.14 3.16 -7.59
C LEU A 106 -18.02 3.61 -6.40
N ARG A 107 -19.32 3.82 -6.63
CA ARG A 107 -20.29 4.13 -5.56
C ARG A 107 -20.38 2.99 -4.55
N GLU A 108 -20.56 1.76 -4.99
CA GLU A 108 -20.60 0.57 -4.15
C GLU A 108 -19.30 0.40 -3.35
N THR A 109 -18.15 0.51 -4.02
CA THR A 109 -16.83 0.37 -3.37
C THR A 109 -16.61 1.46 -2.32
N ARG A 110 -17.11 2.68 -2.52
CA ARG A 110 -17.08 3.77 -1.51
C ARG A 110 -17.89 3.42 -0.27
N VAL A 111 -19.11 2.92 -0.46
CA VAL A 111 -20.01 2.52 0.63
C VAL A 111 -19.39 1.38 1.42
N GLU A 112 -18.94 0.33 0.73
CA GLU A 112 -18.40 -0.86 1.40
C GLU A 112 -17.07 -0.54 2.12
N LYS A 113 -16.20 0.29 1.54
CA LYS A 113 -15.00 0.79 2.23
C LYS A 113 -15.35 1.56 3.51
N LYS A 114 -16.41 2.38 3.48
CA LYS A 114 -16.89 3.13 4.65
C LYS A 114 -17.43 2.17 5.71
N ARG A 115 -18.17 1.13 5.31
CA ARG A 115 -18.68 0.07 6.19
C ARG A 115 -17.55 -0.67 6.89
N ARG A 116 -16.55 -1.17 6.15
CA ARG A 116 -15.38 -1.86 6.72
C ARG A 116 -14.55 -0.97 7.63
N ARG A 117 -14.36 0.31 7.28
CA ARG A 117 -13.71 1.28 8.18
C ARG A 117 -14.49 1.54 9.47
N LYS A 118 -15.83 1.46 9.43
CA LYS A 118 -16.66 1.58 10.64
C LYS A 118 -16.47 0.35 11.53
N ALA A 119 -16.55 -0.85 10.97
CA ALA A 119 -16.34 -2.10 11.70
C ALA A 119 -14.97 -2.15 12.41
N LEU A 120 -13.90 -1.79 11.70
CA LEU A 120 -12.55 -1.74 12.30
C LEU A 120 -12.44 -0.74 13.47
N ARG A 121 -13.07 0.44 13.34
CA ARG A 121 -13.10 1.43 14.43
C ARG A 121 -13.95 0.99 15.62
N GLU A 122 -15.04 0.28 15.35
CA GLU A 122 -15.92 -0.24 16.38
C GLU A 122 -15.23 -1.34 17.18
N PHE A 123 -14.46 -2.21 16.52
CA PHE A 123 -13.57 -3.15 17.17
C PHE A 123 -12.52 -2.46 18.05
N GLU A 124 -11.79 -1.48 17.51
CA GLU A 124 -10.78 -0.72 18.29
C GLU A 124 -11.40 -0.07 19.54
N LEU A 125 -12.61 0.47 19.41
CA LEU A 125 -13.34 1.07 20.51
C LEU A 125 -13.79 0.04 21.55
N GLN A 126 -14.36 -1.10 21.12
CA GLN A 126 -14.78 -2.18 22.02
C GLN A 126 -13.58 -2.78 22.76
N PHE A 127 -12.48 -3.01 22.03
CA PHE A 127 -11.23 -3.50 22.59
C PHE A 127 -10.70 -2.54 23.66
N PHE A 128 -10.66 -1.24 23.36
CA PHE A 128 -10.22 -0.25 24.33
C PHE A 128 -11.10 -0.22 25.58
N ARG A 129 -12.44 -0.32 25.43
CA ARG A 129 -13.38 -0.37 26.56
C ARG A 129 -13.20 -1.59 27.44
N GLN A 130 -12.89 -2.75 26.86
CA GLN A 130 -12.74 -4.01 27.60
C GLN A 130 -11.34 -4.17 28.21
N MET A 131 -10.30 -3.85 27.44
CA MET A 131 -8.91 -4.13 27.80
C MET A 131 -8.19 -2.92 28.42
N GLY A 132 -8.78 -1.72 28.35
CA GLY A 132 -8.18 -0.48 28.87
C GLY A 132 -6.91 -0.02 28.15
N ARG A 133 -6.53 -0.69 27.06
CA ARG A 133 -5.30 -0.43 26.29
C ARG A 133 -5.57 -0.42 24.78
N ALA A 134 -4.66 0.18 24.03
CA ALA A 134 -4.71 0.18 22.56
C ALA A 134 -4.45 -1.22 21.97
N VAL A 135 -5.04 -1.48 20.79
CA VAL A 135 -4.92 -2.72 20.01
C VAL A 135 -3.48 -2.89 19.51
N GLN A 136 -2.81 -3.96 19.95
CA GLN A 136 -1.47 -4.34 19.46
C GLN A 136 -1.57 -5.19 18.18
N LYS A 137 -0.44 -5.63 17.62
CA LYS A 137 -0.44 -6.37 16.34
C LYS A 137 -1.13 -7.73 16.45
N ASP A 138 -0.89 -8.45 17.54
CA ASP A 138 -1.46 -9.79 17.75
C ASP A 138 -2.97 -9.73 18.04
N ASP A 139 -3.42 -8.64 18.67
CA ASP A 139 -4.85 -8.40 18.93
C ASP A 139 -5.66 -8.13 17.63
N ARG A 140 -5.01 -7.94 16.48
CA ARG A 140 -5.68 -7.70 15.19
C ARG A 140 -6.06 -8.96 14.44
N ILE A 141 -5.58 -10.13 14.88
CA ILE A 141 -5.86 -11.43 14.24
C ILE A 141 -7.36 -11.66 14.05
N PRO A 142 -8.25 -11.37 15.04
CA PRO A 142 -9.69 -11.54 14.87
C PRO A 142 -10.32 -10.65 13.79
N MET A 143 -9.66 -9.56 13.41
CA MET A 143 -10.12 -8.60 12.38
C MET A 143 -9.30 -8.66 11.09
N ALA A 144 -8.50 -9.70 10.91
CA ALA A 144 -7.60 -9.82 9.76
C ALA A 144 -8.36 -9.79 8.43
N GLU A 145 -9.53 -10.41 8.36
CA GLU A 145 -10.36 -10.45 7.16
C GLU A 145 -10.93 -9.06 6.82
N GLU A 146 -11.56 -8.37 7.76
CA GLU A 146 -12.11 -7.04 7.57
C GLU A 146 -11.03 -6.03 7.20
N TYR A 147 -9.85 -6.17 7.80
CA TYR A 147 -8.70 -5.34 7.49
C TYR A 147 -8.23 -5.57 6.06
N GLN A 148 -8.14 -6.84 5.64
CA GLN A 148 -7.75 -7.21 4.28
C GLN A 148 -8.80 -6.77 3.25
N GLN A 149 -10.09 -6.87 3.58
CA GLN A 149 -11.17 -6.37 2.72
C GLN A 149 -11.15 -4.85 2.59
N TYR A 150 -10.98 -4.10 3.69
CA TYR A 150 -10.81 -2.65 3.64
C TYR A 150 -9.63 -2.23 2.74
N LYS A 151 -8.53 -2.97 2.84
CA LYS A 151 -7.34 -2.84 1.99
C LYS A 151 -7.67 -3.08 0.51
N ASN A 152 -8.31 -4.20 0.18
CA ASN A 152 -8.71 -4.51 -1.19
C ASN A 152 -9.66 -3.45 -1.78
N LEU A 153 -10.63 -2.97 -1.00
CA LEU A 153 -11.57 -1.93 -1.40
C LEU A 153 -10.89 -0.58 -1.64
N LYS A 154 -9.90 -0.23 -0.81
CA LYS A 154 -9.08 0.97 -1.02
C LYS A 154 -8.31 0.90 -2.34
N ALA A 155 -7.81 -0.29 -2.72
CA ALA A 155 -7.15 -0.53 -3.99
C ALA A 155 -8.12 -0.42 -5.18
N LYS A 156 -9.25 -1.12 -5.09
CA LYS A 156 -10.31 -1.11 -6.11
C LYS A 156 -10.80 0.30 -6.40
N LEU A 157 -10.98 1.11 -5.36
CA LEU A 157 -11.38 2.51 -5.49
C LEU A 157 -10.36 3.34 -6.28
N ARG A 158 -9.06 3.15 -6.03
CA ARG A 158 -8.01 3.82 -6.81
C ARG A 158 -7.99 3.36 -8.26
N LEU A 159 -8.13 2.06 -8.51
CA LEU A 159 -8.20 1.54 -9.88
C LEU A 159 -9.38 2.16 -10.64
N LEU A 160 -10.58 2.17 -10.04
CA LEU A 160 -11.77 2.76 -10.65
C LEU A 160 -11.60 4.26 -10.95
N GLU A 161 -10.99 5.02 -10.04
CA GLU A 161 -10.65 6.44 -10.27
C GLU A 161 -9.72 6.61 -11.49
N VAL A 162 -8.72 5.73 -11.64
CA VAL A 162 -7.77 5.76 -12.77
C VAL A 162 -8.43 5.32 -14.09
N LEU A 163 -9.30 4.31 -14.07
CA LEU A 163 -10.00 3.85 -15.27
C LEU A 163 -10.95 4.93 -15.80
N LEU A 164 -11.66 5.63 -14.92
CA LEU A 164 -12.56 6.72 -15.29
C LEU A 164 -11.79 7.90 -15.88
N SER A 165 -10.67 8.31 -15.28
CA SER A 165 -9.88 9.43 -15.80
C SER A 165 -9.29 9.15 -17.19
N LYS A 166 -8.88 7.90 -17.47
CA LYS A 166 -8.45 7.47 -18.80
C LYS A 166 -9.58 7.53 -19.85
N GLN A 167 -10.82 7.24 -19.43
CA GLN A 167 -11.96 7.29 -20.34
C GLN A 167 -12.43 8.72 -20.63
N ASP A 168 -12.18 9.66 -19.70
CA ASP A 168 -12.48 11.09 -19.88
C ASP A 168 -11.57 11.73 -20.91
N VAL A 169 -10.25 11.46 -20.86
CA VAL A 169 -9.30 11.98 -21.87
C VAL A 169 -9.54 11.42 -23.28
N SER A 170 -10.17 10.24 -23.40
CA SER A 170 -10.46 9.60 -24.68
C SER A 170 -11.64 10.23 -25.43
N LYS A 171 -12.41 11.12 -24.79
CA LYS A 171 -13.61 11.76 -25.38
C LYS A 171 -13.39 13.23 -25.75
N THR A 172 -12.23 13.81 -25.42
CA THR A 172 -11.92 15.23 -25.60
C THR A 172 -10.91 15.48 -26.74
N ILE A 173 -10.64 14.47 -27.58
CA ILE A 173 -9.81 14.58 -28.79
C ILE A 173 -10.68 14.26 -30.00
#